data_AF-A0A9W6WHJ9-F1
#
_entry.id   AF-A0A9W6WHJ9-F1
#
_cell.length_a   1.000
_cell.length_b   1.000
_cell.length_c   1.000
_cell.angle_alpha   90.00
_cell.angle_beta   90.00
_cell.angle_gamma   90.00
#
_symmetry.space_group_name_H-M   'P 1'
#
loop_
_entity.id
_entity.type
_entity.pdbx_description
1 polymer ?
#
loop_
_entity_poly.entity_id
_entity_poly.type
_entity_poly.pdbx_seq_one_letter_code
_entity_poly.pdbx_strand_id
1 'polypeptide(L)'
;MHKLFRNSPSLKNLVKLRSSDYSPVLHLRINHELRRQLNLPEGYGGPGSKVLKALKHGHEEEYFDEKLNAENYILQKVIDESLQSKVLITRSKRVLHHELLPVVPEIIIHTNAGFSKSEIEYAFSVIEAAIVDNLTGLSLQKFNQIANSLTF
;
A
#
# COMPACT_ATOMS: atom_id res chain seq x y z
N MET A 1 9.48 1.90 -16.64
CA MET A 1 8.40 2.06 -15.65
C MET A 1 8.73 3.05 -14.52
N HIS A 2 9.86 2.92 -13.79
CA HIS A 2 10.23 3.83 -12.68
C HIS A 2 10.08 5.34 -12.97
N LYS A 3 10.60 5.80 -14.12
CA LYS A 3 10.49 7.20 -14.55
C LYS A 3 9.04 7.68 -14.72
N LEU A 4 8.12 6.82 -15.19
CA LEU A 4 6.70 7.16 -15.36
C LEU A 4 6.06 7.47 -14.01
N PHE A 5 6.22 6.57 -13.04
CA PHE A 5 5.71 6.77 -11.68
C PHE A 5 6.36 7.95 -10.95
N ARG A 6 7.66 8.18 -11.15
CA ARG A 6 8.36 9.31 -10.49
C ARG A 6 7.92 10.66 -11.03
N ASN A 7 7.62 10.74 -12.33
CA ASN A 7 7.32 12.00 -13.00
C ASN A 7 5.82 12.29 -13.09
N SER A 8 4.96 11.36 -12.67
CA SER A 8 3.52 11.55 -12.64
C SER A 8 3.12 12.66 -11.64
N PRO A 9 2.50 13.75 -12.10
CA PRO A 9 2.04 14.82 -11.22
C PRO A 9 0.85 14.39 -10.33
N SER A 10 -0.05 13.56 -10.87
CA SER A 10 -1.25 13.08 -10.16
C SER A 10 -0.89 12.19 -8.97
N LEU A 11 0.19 11.41 -9.07
CA LEU A 11 0.63 10.49 -8.03
C LEU A 11 1.48 11.14 -6.93
N LYS A 12 2.05 12.34 -7.18
CA LYS A 12 3.06 12.99 -6.31
C LYS A 12 2.66 13.06 -4.84
N ASN A 13 1.41 13.39 -4.56
CA ASN A 13 0.88 13.57 -3.20
C ASN A 13 0.14 12.33 -2.67
N LEU A 14 -0.08 11.31 -3.52
CA LEU A 14 -0.84 10.11 -3.18
C LEU A 14 0.10 8.97 -2.78
N VAL A 15 1.18 8.76 -3.53
CA VAL A 15 2.12 7.65 -3.32
C VAL A 15 3.58 8.10 -3.42
N LYS A 16 4.47 7.30 -2.84
CA LYS A 16 5.92 7.46 -2.92
C LYS A 16 6.57 6.18 -3.41
N LEU A 17 7.33 6.29 -4.50
CA LEU A 17 8.21 5.23 -4.99
C LEU A 17 9.44 5.09 -4.07
N ARG A 18 9.68 3.87 -3.59
CA ARG A 18 10.77 3.53 -2.65
C ARG A 18 11.90 2.74 -3.30
N SER A 19 11.65 2.09 -4.42
CA SER A 19 12.65 1.33 -5.17
C SER A 19 13.62 2.23 -5.93
N SER A 20 14.83 1.73 -6.15
CA SER A 20 15.84 2.35 -7.00
C SER A 20 15.57 2.09 -8.47
N ASP A 21 16.10 2.92 -9.37
CA ASP A 21 15.88 2.78 -10.82
C ASP A 21 16.47 1.49 -11.42
N TYR A 22 17.35 0.82 -10.67
CA TYR A 22 17.97 -0.46 -11.05
C TYR A 22 17.18 -1.68 -10.55
N SER A 23 16.18 -1.48 -9.70
CA SER A 23 15.34 -2.57 -9.22
C SER A 23 14.39 -3.05 -10.33
N PRO A 24 14.26 -4.36 -10.58
CA PRO A 24 13.21 -4.89 -11.46
C PRO A 24 11.81 -4.82 -10.80
N VAL A 25 11.76 -4.53 -9.50
CA VAL A 25 10.52 -4.45 -8.71
C VAL A 25 10.31 -3.03 -8.20
N LEU A 26 9.14 -2.46 -8.48
CA LEU A 26 8.75 -1.16 -7.96
C LEU A 26 8.00 -1.34 -6.64
N HIS A 27 8.38 -0.55 -5.64
CA HIS A 27 7.69 -0.51 -4.34
C HIS A 27 7.03 0.87 -4.18
N LEU A 28 5.70 0.91 -4.15
CA LEU A 28 4.90 2.12 -3.98
C LEU A 28 4.22 2.09 -2.61
N ARG A 29 4.41 3.14 -1.81
CA ARG A 29 3.74 3.33 -0.52
C ARG A 29 2.82 4.53 -0.58
N ILE A 30 1.76 4.54 0.22
CA ILE A 30 0.98 5.77 0.42
C ILE A 30 1.94 6.88 0.90
N ASN A 31 1.79 8.08 0.33
CA ASN A 31 2.64 9.21 0.65
C ASN A 31 2.59 9.51 2.16
N HIS A 32 3.76 9.80 2.76
CA HIS A 32 3.90 10.08 4.18
C HIS A 32 2.97 11.21 4.67
N GLU A 33 2.76 12.26 3.88
CA GLU A 33 1.87 13.37 4.24
C GLU A 33 0.42 12.92 4.31
N LEU A 34 -0.03 12.11 3.33
CA LEU A 34 -1.37 11.52 3.33
C LEU A 34 -1.53 10.55 4.51
N ARG A 35 -0.53 9.69 4.78
CA ARG A 35 -0.54 8.81 5.97
C ARG A 35 -0.70 9.61 7.27
N ARG A 36 0.00 10.74 7.39
CA ARG A 36 -0.10 11.64 8.56
C ARG A 36 -1.50 12.26 8.66
N GLN A 37 -2.10 12.69 7.55
CA GLN A 37 -3.48 13.20 7.53
C GLN A 37 -4.51 12.14 7.95
N LEU A 38 -4.25 10.87 7.63
CA LEU A 38 -5.06 9.72 8.03
C LEU A 38 -4.73 9.19 9.44
N ASN A 39 -3.83 9.87 10.17
CA ASN A 39 -3.41 9.48 11.51
C ASN A 39 -2.86 8.04 11.58
N LEU A 40 -2.14 7.61 10.54
CA LEU A 40 -1.48 6.30 10.47
C LEU A 40 -0.12 6.34 11.17
N PRO A 41 0.33 5.24 11.80
CA PRO A 41 1.67 5.17 12.38
C PRO A 41 2.74 5.21 11.28
N GLU A 42 4.00 5.51 11.62
CA GLU A 42 5.11 5.47 10.65
C GLU A 42 5.34 4.07 10.07
N GLY A 43 5.10 3.06 10.90
CA GLY A 43 5.06 1.65 10.53
C GLY A 43 4.31 0.85 11.58
N TYR A 44 3.90 -0.35 11.20
CA TYR A 44 3.18 -1.27 12.06
C TYR A 44 4.15 -2.30 12.63
N GLY A 45 3.97 -2.71 13.88
CA GLY A 45 4.81 -3.74 14.50
C GLY A 45 6.19 -3.22 14.94
N GLY A 46 7.13 -4.15 15.13
CA GLY A 46 8.49 -3.85 15.62
C GLY A 46 8.60 -3.62 17.14
N PRO A 47 9.81 -3.28 17.63
CA PRO A 47 10.08 -3.11 19.05
C PRO A 47 9.18 -2.06 19.71
N GLY A 48 8.49 -2.45 20.78
CA GLY A 48 7.60 -1.57 21.55
C GLY A 48 6.17 -1.42 21.00
N SER A 49 5.86 -2.01 19.84
CA SER A 49 4.51 -1.98 19.27
C SER A 49 3.48 -2.74 20.14
N LYS A 50 2.20 -2.39 19.97
CA LYS A 50 1.08 -3.08 20.65
C LYS A 50 1.07 -4.57 20.31
N VAL A 51 1.21 -4.92 19.03
CA VAL A 51 1.23 -6.31 18.57
C VAL A 51 2.38 -7.11 19.17
N LEU A 52 3.58 -6.53 19.32
CA LEU A 52 4.69 -7.22 19.99
C LEU A 52 4.39 -7.46 21.48
N LYS A 53 3.70 -6.53 22.14
CA LYS A 53 3.26 -6.72 23.53
C LYS A 53 2.19 -7.81 23.59
N ALA A 54 1.18 -7.77 22.72
CA ALA A 54 0.13 -8.78 22.63
C ALA A 54 0.71 -10.19 22.44
N LEU A 55 1.65 -10.36 21.50
CA LEU A 55 2.37 -11.61 21.26
C LEU A 55 3.08 -12.14 22.51
N LYS A 56 3.77 -11.27 23.26
CA LYS A 56 4.49 -11.67 24.47
C LYS A 56 3.55 -12.13 25.59
N HIS A 57 2.32 -11.63 25.62
CA HIS A 57 1.33 -11.97 26.64
C HIS A 57 0.28 -12.99 26.16
N GLY A 58 0.31 -13.39 24.88
CA GLY A 58 -0.63 -14.35 24.29
C GLY A 58 -2.04 -13.79 24.06
N HIS A 59 -2.19 -12.47 23.91
CA HIS A 59 -3.48 -11.81 23.66
C HIS A 59 -3.79 -11.81 22.16
N GLU A 60 -4.40 -12.90 21.67
CA GLU A 60 -4.65 -13.08 20.23
C GLU A 60 -5.64 -12.05 19.65
N GLU A 61 -6.57 -11.56 20.46
CA GLU A 61 -7.51 -10.49 20.11
C GLU A 61 -6.81 -9.19 19.72
N GLU A 62 -5.61 -8.94 20.23
CA GLU A 62 -4.80 -7.76 19.94
C GLU A 62 -3.84 -7.94 18.76
N TYR A 63 -3.90 -9.09 18.05
CA TYR A 63 -3.04 -9.33 16.87
C TYR A 63 -3.50 -8.53 15.64
N PHE A 64 -4.75 -8.07 15.64
CA PHE A 64 -5.36 -7.37 14.53
C PHE A 64 -5.27 -5.85 14.73
N ASP A 65 -4.66 -5.16 13.78
CA ASP A 65 -4.59 -3.70 13.76
C ASP A 65 -5.56 -3.17 12.69
N GLU A 66 -6.61 -2.48 13.14
CA GLU A 66 -7.67 -1.94 12.28
C GLU A 66 -7.12 -1.00 11.21
N LYS A 67 -6.10 -0.20 11.54
CA LYS A 67 -5.49 0.76 10.60
C LYS A 67 -4.65 0.02 9.56
N LEU A 68 -3.90 -1.00 9.96
CA LEU A 68 -3.18 -1.88 9.04
C LEU A 68 -4.16 -2.55 8.07
N ASN A 69 -5.27 -3.06 8.58
CA ASN A 69 -6.29 -3.76 7.79
C ASN A 69 -6.96 -2.80 6.79
N ALA A 70 -7.38 -1.62 7.25
CA ALA A 70 -7.97 -0.59 6.39
C ALA A 70 -7.00 -0.11 5.31
N GLU A 71 -5.73 0.10 5.66
CA GLU A 71 -4.71 0.47 4.68
C GLU A 71 -4.49 -0.65 3.64
N ASN A 72 -4.36 -1.91 4.07
CA ASN A 72 -4.24 -3.04 3.15
C ASN A 72 -5.48 -3.19 2.26
N TYR A 73 -6.67 -2.93 2.78
CA TYR A 73 -7.92 -3.00 2.04
C TYR A 73 -7.98 -1.92 0.94
N ILE A 74 -7.53 -0.70 1.22
CA ILE A 74 -7.44 0.36 0.21
C ILE A 74 -6.44 -0.02 -0.90
N LEU A 75 -5.27 -0.56 -0.53
CA LEU A 75 -4.31 -1.06 -1.53
C LEU A 75 -4.88 -2.24 -2.33
N GLN A 76 -5.71 -3.08 -1.71
CA GLN A 76 -6.40 -4.17 -2.41
C GLN A 76 -7.37 -3.63 -3.46
N LYS A 77 -8.13 -2.56 -3.17
CA LYS A 77 -9.01 -1.93 -4.17
C LYS A 77 -8.25 -1.46 -5.41
N VAL A 78 -7.07 -0.86 -5.22
CA VAL A 78 -6.20 -0.45 -6.34
C VAL A 78 -5.80 -1.67 -7.19
N ILE A 79 -5.49 -2.81 -6.55
CA ILE A 79 -5.16 -4.05 -7.25
C ILE A 79 -6.39 -4.57 -8.01
N ASP A 80 -7.54 -4.62 -7.36
CA ASP A 80 -8.77 -5.16 -7.94
C ASP A 80 -9.21 -4.34 -9.17
N GLU A 81 -9.08 -3.02 -9.10
CA GLU A 81 -9.37 -2.12 -10.21
C GLU A 81 -8.36 -2.26 -11.36
N SER A 82 -7.06 -2.38 -11.05
CA SER A 82 -6.03 -2.66 -12.06
C SER A 82 -6.28 -4.00 -12.76
N LEU A 83 -6.73 -5.01 -12.00
CA LEU A 83 -7.03 -6.34 -12.50
C LEU A 83 -8.22 -6.36 -13.46
N GLN A 84 -9.23 -5.49 -13.27
CA GLN A 84 -10.34 -5.36 -14.23
C GLN A 84 -9.85 -4.97 -15.63
N SER A 85 -8.77 -4.20 -15.71
CA SER A 85 -8.07 -3.84 -16.95
C SER A 85 -6.97 -4.85 -17.33
N LYS A 86 -6.98 -6.05 -16.74
CA LYS A 86 -6.02 -7.14 -17.00
C LYS A 86 -4.57 -6.80 -16.64
N VAL A 87 -4.34 -5.82 -15.76
CA VAL A 87 -3.01 -5.48 -15.24
C VAL A 87 -2.88 -6.07 -13.84
N LEU A 88 -2.05 -7.13 -13.72
CA LEU A 88 -1.84 -7.81 -12.44
C LEU A 88 -0.67 -7.19 -11.68
N ILE A 89 -0.98 -6.59 -10.53
CA ILE A 89 -0.02 -6.10 -9.54
C ILE A 89 -0.29 -6.76 -8.18
N THR A 90 0.60 -6.59 -7.22
CA THR A 90 0.40 -7.16 -5.89
C THR A 90 0.66 -6.15 -4.78
N ARG A 91 0.38 -6.53 -3.54
CA ARG A 91 0.73 -5.79 -2.33
C ARG A 91 1.60 -6.64 -1.44
N SER A 92 2.33 -6.01 -0.53
CA SER A 92 3.01 -6.71 0.56
C SER A 92 2.01 -7.54 1.38
N LYS A 93 2.27 -8.84 1.52
CA LYS A 93 1.46 -9.78 2.31
C LYS A 93 2.20 -10.16 3.59
N ARG A 94 2.35 -9.20 4.50
CA ARG A 94 3.06 -9.42 5.77
C ARG A 94 2.05 -9.70 6.88
N VAL A 95 2.32 -10.73 7.66
CA VAL A 95 1.52 -11.08 8.84
C VAL A 95 2.16 -10.41 10.04
N LEU A 96 1.53 -9.35 10.54
CA LEU A 96 2.17 -8.41 11.46
C LEU A 96 2.81 -9.07 12.69
N HIS A 97 2.16 -10.10 13.23
CA HIS A 97 2.63 -10.79 14.43
C HIS A 97 3.77 -11.80 14.16
N HIS A 98 4.13 -12.05 12.90
CA HIS A 98 5.34 -12.79 12.52
C HIS A 98 6.52 -11.86 12.18
N GLU A 99 6.32 -10.55 12.23
CA GLU A 99 7.32 -9.57 11.81
C GLU A 99 8.05 -8.97 13.01
N LEU A 100 9.39 -9.08 13.02
CA LEU A 100 10.25 -8.49 14.04
C LEU A 100 10.52 -7.00 13.79
N LEU A 101 10.37 -6.55 12.54
CA LEU A 101 10.66 -5.19 12.10
C LEU A 101 9.37 -4.44 11.78
N PRO A 102 9.35 -3.10 11.93
CA PRO A 102 8.24 -2.29 11.48
C PRO A 102 7.96 -2.52 10.00
N VAL A 103 6.69 -2.78 9.67
CA VAL A 103 6.22 -3.01 8.31
C VAL A 103 5.32 -1.87 7.85
N VAL A 104 5.39 -1.55 6.57
CA VAL A 104 4.51 -0.57 5.93
C VAL A 104 3.92 -1.23 4.69
N PRO A 105 2.58 -1.25 4.54
CA PRO A 105 1.95 -1.78 3.34
C PRO A 105 2.43 -1.05 2.08
N GLU A 106 2.68 -1.82 1.04
CA GLU A 106 3.16 -1.31 -0.24
C GLU A 106 2.55 -2.07 -1.41
N ILE A 107 2.30 -1.36 -2.50
CA ILE A 107 2.03 -1.95 -3.82
C ILE A 107 3.38 -2.34 -4.43
N ILE A 108 3.42 -3.55 -4.97
CA ILE A 108 4.59 -4.16 -5.57
C ILE A 108 4.26 -4.43 -7.04
N ILE A 109 5.07 -3.85 -7.92
CA ILE A 109 4.94 -4.01 -9.38
C ILE A 109 6.18 -4.70 -9.90
N HIS A 110 6.02 -5.88 -10.47
CA HIS A 110 7.11 -6.61 -11.09
C HIS A 110 7.24 -6.21 -12.55
N THR A 111 8.46 -5.86 -12.97
CA THR A 111 8.79 -5.60 -14.36
C THR A 111 9.85 -6.58 -14.81
N ASN A 112 9.72 -7.07 -16.04
CA ASN A 112 10.71 -7.93 -16.67
C ASN A 112 11.13 -7.34 -18.02
N ALA A 113 12.22 -7.86 -18.59
CA ALA A 113 12.74 -7.41 -19.89
C ALA A 113 11.86 -7.84 -21.08
N GLY A 114 10.88 -8.72 -20.87
CA GLY A 114 9.99 -9.21 -21.92
C GLY A 114 8.85 -8.25 -22.27
N PHE A 115 8.60 -7.21 -21.46
CA PHE A 115 7.56 -6.24 -21.74
C PHE A 115 7.99 -5.21 -22.78
N SER A 116 7.13 -5.00 -23.77
CA SER A 116 7.24 -3.89 -24.71
C SER A 116 7.00 -2.54 -24.03
N LYS A 117 7.49 -1.47 -24.67
CA LYS A 117 7.27 -0.11 -24.19
C LYS A 117 5.77 0.23 -24.07
N SER A 118 4.97 -0.18 -25.04
CA SER A 118 3.52 0.03 -25.05
C SER A 118 2.80 -0.68 -23.89
N GLU A 119 3.21 -1.90 -23.55
CA GLU A 119 2.64 -2.62 -22.40
C GLU A 119 2.99 -1.94 -21.07
N ILE A 120 4.22 -1.43 -20.95
CA ILE A 120 4.66 -0.67 -19.77
C ILE A 120 3.87 0.64 -19.62
N GLU A 121 3.64 1.36 -20.71
CA GLU A 121 2.88 2.60 -20.72
C GLU A 121 1.39 2.35 -20.40
N TYR A 122 0.81 1.30 -20.97
CA TYR A 122 -0.56 0.88 -20.66
C TYR A 122 -0.74 0.46 -19.20
N ALA A 123 0.16 -0.40 -18.70
CA ALA A 123 0.13 -0.82 -17.31
C ALA A 123 0.28 0.37 -16.36
N PHE A 124 1.16 1.32 -16.69
CA PHE A 124 1.31 2.55 -15.94
C PHE A 124 0.01 3.36 -15.91
N SER A 125 -0.64 3.61 -17.06
CA SER A 125 -1.88 4.42 -17.09
C SER A 125 -3.02 3.78 -16.29
N VAL A 126 -3.14 2.45 -16.35
CA VAL A 126 -4.15 1.71 -15.58
C VAL A 126 -3.88 1.83 -14.08
N ILE A 127 -2.64 1.58 -13.65
CA ILE A 127 -2.28 1.63 -12.23
C ILE A 127 -2.38 3.07 -11.70
N GLU A 128 -1.98 4.06 -12.49
CA GLU A 128 -2.10 5.47 -12.15
C GLU A 128 -3.57 5.85 -11.90
N ALA A 129 -4.48 5.52 -12.82
CA ALA A 129 -5.90 5.77 -12.68
C ALA A 129 -6.46 5.11 -11.41
N ALA A 130 -6.19 3.82 -11.21
CA ALA A 130 -6.66 3.09 -10.03
C ALA A 130 -6.15 3.70 -8.71
N ILE A 131 -4.90 4.17 -8.66
CA ILE A 131 -4.37 4.86 -7.48
C ILE A 131 -5.10 6.18 -7.26
N VAL A 132 -5.30 6.97 -8.32
CA VAL A 132 -5.98 8.26 -8.25
C VAL A 132 -7.41 8.07 -7.76
N ASP A 133 -8.16 7.12 -8.31
CA ASP A 133 -9.58 6.92 -8.00
C ASP A 133 -9.79 6.45 -6.55
N ASN A 134 -8.86 5.65 -6.01
CA ASN A 134 -8.99 5.12 -4.64
C ASN A 134 -8.37 6.02 -3.56
N LEU A 135 -7.34 6.83 -3.87
CA LEU A 135 -6.65 7.66 -2.88
C LEU A 135 -7.03 9.14 -2.93
N THR A 136 -7.55 9.63 -4.06
CA THR A 136 -7.95 11.04 -4.16
C THR A 136 -9.18 11.32 -3.30
N GLY A 137 -9.12 12.37 -2.49
CA GLY A 137 -10.22 12.74 -1.60
C GLY A 137 -10.47 11.75 -0.46
N LEU A 138 -9.49 10.88 -0.17
CA LEU A 138 -9.48 10.05 1.03
C LEU A 138 -9.24 10.93 2.25
N SER A 139 -10.25 11.06 3.09
CA SER A 139 -10.19 11.81 4.35
C SER A 139 -10.14 10.86 5.55
N LEU A 140 -9.73 11.39 6.71
CA LEU A 140 -9.73 10.64 7.96
C LEU A 140 -11.10 10.02 8.28
N GLN A 141 -12.20 10.75 8.00
CA GLN A 141 -13.56 10.26 8.23
C GLN A 141 -13.88 9.04 7.37
N LYS A 142 -13.59 9.11 6.06
CA LYS A 142 -13.79 7.97 5.14
C LYS A 142 -12.90 6.79 5.52
N PHE A 143 -11.66 7.06 5.91
CA PHE A 143 -10.73 6.02 6.35
C PHE A 143 -11.24 5.30 7.61
N ASN A 144 -11.70 6.05 8.62
CA ASN A 144 -12.26 5.47 9.84
C ASN A 144 -13.54 4.67 9.56
N GLN A 145 -14.40 5.11 8.63
CA GLN A 145 -15.56 4.31 8.20
C GLN A 145 -15.15 2.97 7.61
N ILE A 146 -14.10 2.94 6.78
CA ILE A 146 -13.53 1.71 6.24
C ILE A 146 -13.00 0.83 7.39
N ALA A 147 -12.19 1.39 8.28
CA ALA A 147 -11.63 0.65 9.42
C ALA A 147 -12.71 0.00 10.28
N ASN A 148 -13.75 0.75 10.65
CA ASN A 148 -14.86 0.26 11.46
C ASN A 148 -15.67 -0.84 10.76
N SER A 149 -15.76 -0.80 9.42
CA SER A 149 -16.46 -1.84 8.63
C SER A 149 -15.70 -3.17 8.55
N LEU A 150 -14.43 -3.17 8.91
CA LEU A 150 -13.54 -4.35 8.86
C LEU A 150 -13.32 -4.98 10.24
N THR A 151 -13.90 -4.40 11.29
CA THR A 151 -13.92 -4.97 12.65
C THR A 151 -14.98 -6.07 12.72
N PHE A 152 -14.57 -7.25 13.18
CA PHE A 152 -15.43 -8.43 13.38
C PHE A 152 -15.79 -8.58 14.86
#